data_AF-A0AAI9MVL5-F1
#
_entry.id   AF-A0AAI9MVL5-F1
#
_cell.length_a   1.000
_cell.length_b   1.000
_cell.length_c   1.000
_cell.angle_alpha   90.00
_cell.angle_beta   90.00
_cell.angle_gamma   90.00
#
_symmetry.space_group_name_H-M   'P 1'
#
loop_
_entity.id
_entity.type
_entity.pdbx_description
1 polymer ?
#
loop_
_entity_poly.entity_id
_entity_poly.type
_entity_poly.pdbx_seq_one_letter_code
_entity_poly.pdbx_strand_id
1 'polypeptide(L)'
;MLYDPAGSYTGCYKRQCEDGVTIHRGSGEFFEYPNYDWDDYLAYQRDDGEDIAIIEFVIPEQQAELLRNLVFEYGGAGIMECAKRIYTVLHESGGIFSKLEEPFWLRSPWELKKQLLDIYYPSRGGVISGAY
;
A
#
# COMPACT_ATOMS: atom_id res chain seq x y z
N MET A 1 -4.75 0.69 9.36
CA MET A 1 -5.15 -0.30 8.34
C MET A 1 -3.91 -0.58 7.52
N LEU A 2 -3.66 -1.84 7.20
CA LEU A 2 -2.63 -2.29 6.27
C LEU A 2 -3.33 -2.80 5.01
N TYR A 3 -2.88 -2.40 3.81
CA TYR A 3 -3.46 -2.88 2.56
C TYR A 3 -2.39 -3.58 1.73
N ASP A 4 -2.57 -4.88 1.50
CA ASP A 4 -1.62 -5.73 0.78
C ASP A 4 -2.35 -6.50 -0.34
N PRO A 5 -2.71 -5.81 -1.44
CA PRO A 5 -3.69 -6.29 -2.40
C PRO A 5 -3.31 -7.53 -3.20
N ALA A 6 -2.04 -7.93 -3.24
CA ALA A 6 -1.67 -9.21 -3.87
C ALA A 6 -0.60 -9.96 -3.06
N GLY A 7 -0.38 -9.57 -1.81
CA GLY A 7 0.59 -10.21 -0.95
C GLY A 7 0.05 -11.46 -0.27
N SER A 8 0.99 -12.15 0.36
CA SER A 8 0.77 -13.39 1.11
C SER A 8 1.00 -13.24 2.61
N TYR A 9 1.13 -12.00 3.10
CA TYR A 9 1.14 -11.74 4.53
C TYR A 9 -0.18 -12.19 5.15
N THR A 10 -0.11 -12.83 6.32
CA THR A 10 -1.27 -13.43 6.99
C THR A 10 -1.67 -12.73 8.29
N GLY A 11 -0.96 -11.67 8.71
CA GLY A 11 -1.18 -10.98 9.98
C GLY A 11 -0.38 -11.51 11.18
N CYS A 12 0.33 -12.64 11.03
CA CYS A 12 0.94 -13.38 12.15
C CYS A 12 2.24 -14.12 11.78
N TYR A 13 3.13 -13.47 11.04
CA TYR A 13 4.35 -14.08 10.49
C TYR A 13 5.32 -14.60 11.57
N LYS A 14 5.88 -13.71 12.40
CA LYS A 14 6.79 -14.05 13.50
C LYS A 14 6.07 -14.50 14.75
N ARG A 15 4.83 -14.07 14.93
CA ARG A 15 4.01 -14.43 16.09
C ARG A 15 3.52 -15.88 16.06
N GLN A 16 3.63 -16.55 14.90
CA GLN A 16 3.05 -17.85 14.59
C GLN A 16 1.54 -17.82 14.82
N CYS A 17 0.77 -17.86 13.74
CA CYS A 17 -0.69 -17.88 13.84
C CYS A 17 -1.13 -19.01 14.80
N GLU A 18 -1.91 -18.70 15.84
CA GLU A 18 -2.35 -19.70 16.83
C GLU A 18 -3.04 -20.89 16.12
N ASP A 19 -2.82 -22.11 16.62
CA ASP A 19 -3.44 -23.32 16.07
C ASP A 19 -4.97 -23.16 16.02
N GLY A 20 -5.55 -23.27 14.83
CA GLY A 20 -6.99 -23.13 14.62
C GLY A 20 -7.47 -21.71 14.28
N VAL A 21 -6.58 -20.71 14.21
CA VAL A 21 -6.88 -19.46 13.51
C VAL A 21 -7.05 -19.79 12.04
N THR A 22 -8.18 -19.41 11.47
CA THR A 22 -8.42 -19.54 10.03
C THR A 22 -7.31 -18.79 9.28
N ILE A 23 -6.27 -19.49 8.83
CA ILE A 23 -5.19 -18.94 8.02
C ILE A 23 -5.70 -18.79 6.58
N HIS A 24 -6.67 -17.92 6.37
CA HIS A 24 -7.14 -17.51 5.06
C HIS A 24 -7.51 -16.03 5.22
N ARG A 25 -6.79 -15.08 4.62
CA ARG A 25 -6.82 -14.79 3.18
C ARG A 25 -5.43 -14.39 2.67
N GLY A 26 -4.65 -15.36 2.18
CA GLY A 26 -3.61 -15.05 1.21
C GLY A 26 -4.24 -14.58 -0.12
N SER A 27 -3.55 -13.70 -0.83
CA SER A 27 -3.85 -13.10 -2.14
C SER A 27 -4.96 -12.03 -2.22
N GLY A 28 -4.90 -11.04 -1.33
CA GLY A 28 -5.38 -9.69 -1.68
C GLY A 28 -6.50 -9.12 -0.83
N GLU A 29 -6.15 -8.44 0.25
CA GLU A 29 -7.11 -7.61 0.96
C GLU A 29 -6.38 -6.64 1.90
N PHE A 30 -7.09 -6.13 2.90
CA PHE A 30 -6.58 -5.24 3.93
C PHE A 30 -6.72 -5.88 5.32
N PHE A 31 -5.89 -5.44 6.25
CA PHE A 31 -5.96 -5.77 7.66
C PHE A 31 -6.33 -4.53 8.46
N GLU A 32 -7.41 -4.63 9.23
CA GLU A 32 -7.75 -3.61 10.22
C GLU A 32 -6.95 -3.84 11.51
N TYR A 33 -6.68 -2.78 12.27
CA TYR A 33 -6.13 -2.95 13.61
C TYR A 33 -7.20 -3.60 14.52
N PRO A 34 -6.86 -4.60 15.36
CA PRO A 34 -5.53 -5.08 15.73
C PRO A 34 -5.06 -6.34 14.96
N ASN A 35 -5.63 -6.63 13.79
CA ASN A 35 -5.40 -7.87 13.04
C ASN A 35 -4.04 -7.91 12.30
N TYR A 36 -3.24 -6.86 12.39
CA TYR A 36 -1.85 -6.83 11.91
C TYR A 36 -0.96 -6.11 12.91
N ASP A 37 0.33 -6.43 12.85
CA ASP A 37 1.39 -5.72 13.55
C ASP A 37 2.42 -5.21 12.53
N TRP A 38 2.90 -3.97 12.71
CA TRP A 38 3.78 -3.34 11.72
C TRP A 38 5.17 -3.98 11.69
N ASP A 39 5.72 -4.34 12.85
CA ASP A 39 7.04 -4.97 12.93
C ASP A 39 7.01 -6.40 12.37
N ASP A 40 5.90 -7.11 12.58
CA ASP A 40 5.61 -8.42 12.00
C ASP A 40 5.47 -8.34 10.47
N TYR A 41 4.75 -7.33 9.95
CA TYR A 41 4.63 -7.11 8.51
C TYR A 41 5.98 -6.73 7.87
N LEU A 42 6.73 -5.82 8.47
CA LEU A 42 8.06 -5.45 7.98
C LEU A 42 9.03 -6.64 8.00
N ALA A 43 8.95 -7.49 9.02
CA ALA A 43 9.73 -8.70 9.08
C ALA A 43 9.39 -9.67 7.94
N TYR A 44 8.10 -9.84 7.65
CA TYR A 44 7.65 -10.65 6.52
C TYR A 44 8.22 -10.15 5.19
N GLN A 45 8.15 -8.84 4.93
CA GLN A 45 8.66 -8.24 3.71
C GLN A 45 10.19 -8.37 3.57
N ARG A 46 10.94 -8.29 4.68
CA ARG A 46 12.42 -8.45 4.67
C ARG A 46 12.86 -9.86 4.30
N ASP A 47 12.06 -10.86 4.65
CA ASP A 47 12.35 -12.24 4.32
C ASP A 47 11.98 -12.57 2.86
N ASP A 48 11.03 -11.82 2.27
CA ASP A 48 10.69 -11.89 0.84
C ASP A 48 11.69 -11.11 -0.05
N GLY A 49 12.33 -10.06 0.47
CA GLY A 49 13.40 -9.33 -0.23
C GLY A 49 14.12 -8.26 0.61
N GLU A 50 15.35 -7.92 0.23
CA GLU A 50 16.24 -7.07 1.05
C GLU A 50 15.94 -5.54 0.97
N ASP A 51 15.25 -5.06 -0.08
CA ASP A 51 15.04 -3.63 -0.34
C ASP A 51 13.61 -3.14 0.00
N ILE A 52 13.42 -2.63 1.22
CA ILE A 52 12.17 -1.97 1.64
C ILE A 52 12.31 -0.45 1.59
N ALA A 53 11.37 0.22 0.92
CA ALA A 53 11.21 1.67 0.96
C ALA A 53 9.87 2.04 1.61
N ILE A 54 9.93 2.90 2.63
CA ILE A 54 8.73 3.48 3.26
C ILE A 54 8.61 4.92 2.77
N ILE A 55 7.45 5.26 2.20
CA ILE A 55 7.13 6.61 1.72
C ILE A 55 5.85 7.02 2.44
N GLU A 56 5.92 8.12 3.19
CA GLU A 56 4.82 8.60 4.02
C GLU A 56 4.18 9.83 3.37
N PHE A 57 2.87 9.96 3.44
CA PHE A 57 2.16 11.14 2.94
C PHE A 57 1.16 11.63 3.99
N VAL A 58 1.08 12.96 4.15
CA VAL A 58 0.03 13.60 4.93
C VAL A 58 -1.07 14.03 3.97
N ILE A 59 -2.28 13.51 4.15
CA ILE A 59 -3.45 13.80 3.31
C ILE A 59 -4.62 14.32 4.16
N PRO A 60 -5.54 15.11 3.58
CA PRO A 60 -6.76 15.53 4.28
C PRO A 60 -7.61 14.33 4.72
N GLU A 61 -8.33 14.47 5.84
CA GLU A 61 -9.18 13.40 6.40
C GLU A 61 -10.20 12.86 5.40
N GLN A 62 -10.89 13.74 4.67
CA GLN A 62 -11.85 13.35 3.63
C GLN A 62 -11.21 12.48 2.53
N GLN A 63 -9.96 12.77 2.17
CA GLN A 63 -9.21 11.95 1.21
C GLN A 63 -8.85 10.59 1.82
N ALA A 64 -8.46 10.56 3.10
CA ALA A 64 -8.14 9.32 3.80
C ALA A 64 -9.39 8.41 3.94
N GLU A 65 -10.56 8.99 4.21
CA GLU A 65 -11.84 8.27 4.25
C GLU A 65 -12.19 7.68 2.88
N LEU A 66 -12.04 8.47 1.81
CA LEU A 66 -12.27 7.98 0.45
C LEU A 66 -11.30 6.86 0.09
N LEU A 67 -10.01 7.01 0.38
CA LEU A 67 -8.99 5.98 0.16
C LEU A 67 -9.37 4.68 0.88
N ARG A 68 -9.82 4.77 2.15
CA ARG A 68 -10.28 3.61 2.90
C ARG A 68 -11.49 2.94 2.25
N ASN A 69 -12.46 3.72 1.78
CA ASN A 69 -13.63 3.19 1.09
C ASN A 69 -13.26 2.50 -0.23
N LEU A 70 -12.32 3.06 -1.00
CA LEU A 70 -11.80 2.44 -2.21
C LEU A 70 -11.08 1.12 -1.92
N VAL A 71 -10.32 1.04 -0.83
CA VAL A 71 -9.72 -0.23 -0.37
C VAL A 71 -10.80 -1.28 -0.08
N PHE A 72 -11.89 -0.89 0.57
CA PHE A 72 -13.02 -1.79 0.83
C PHE A 72 -13.76 -2.21 -0.45
N GLU A 73 -13.95 -1.28 -1.39
CA GLU A 73 -14.65 -1.53 -2.65
C GLU A 73 -13.85 -2.44 -3.58
N TYR A 74 -12.54 -2.17 -3.70
CA TYR A 74 -11.68 -2.90 -4.63
C TYR A 74 -11.15 -4.22 -4.09
N GLY A 75 -11.03 -4.35 -2.76
CA GLY A 75 -10.51 -5.56 -2.12
C GLY A 75 -9.13 -5.94 -2.68
N GLY A 76 -8.94 -7.22 -2.99
CA GLY A 76 -7.70 -7.75 -3.52
C GLY A 76 -7.38 -7.48 -4.98
N ALA A 77 -6.31 -8.10 -5.42
CA ALA A 77 -5.79 -8.09 -6.77
C ALA A 77 -5.17 -9.45 -7.10
N GLY A 78 -5.07 -9.75 -8.40
CA GLY A 78 -4.43 -10.98 -8.85
C GLY A 78 -2.91 -10.98 -8.65
N ILE A 79 -2.31 -12.13 -8.91
CA ILE A 79 -0.85 -12.29 -8.95
C ILE A 79 -0.25 -11.24 -9.91
N MET A 80 0.79 -10.53 -9.46
CA MET A 80 1.47 -9.44 -10.19
C MET A 80 0.64 -8.16 -10.42
N GLU A 81 -0.52 -8.01 -9.76
CA GLU A 81 -1.37 -6.83 -9.92
C GLU A 81 -1.30 -5.85 -8.72
N CYS A 82 -0.43 -6.11 -7.72
CA CYS A 82 -0.31 -5.27 -6.52
C CYS A 82 -0.06 -3.80 -6.86
N ALA A 83 0.92 -3.51 -7.73
CA ALA A 83 1.26 -2.14 -8.11
C ALA A 83 0.09 -1.43 -8.81
N LYS A 84 -0.60 -2.13 -9.72
CA LYS A 84 -1.77 -1.60 -10.41
C LYS A 84 -2.90 -1.29 -9.43
N ARG A 85 -3.17 -2.19 -8.48
CA ARG A 85 -4.24 -1.99 -7.51
C ARG A 85 -3.96 -0.83 -6.57
N ILE A 86 -2.74 -0.73 -6.04
CA ILE A 86 -2.33 0.42 -5.21
C ILE A 86 -2.44 1.72 -6.02
N TYR A 87 -1.99 1.73 -7.27
CA TYR A 87 -2.16 2.88 -8.15
C TYR A 87 -3.62 3.31 -8.28
N THR A 88 -4.54 2.40 -8.60
CA THR A 88 -5.95 2.73 -8.80
C THR A 88 -6.55 3.35 -7.54
N VAL A 89 -6.35 2.72 -6.38
CA VAL A 89 -6.84 3.24 -5.09
C VAL A 89 -6.27 4.63 -4.78
N LEU A 90 -4.97 4.83 -4.98
CA LEU A 90 -4.33 6.12 -4.72
C LEU A 90 -4.83 7.19 -5.70
N HIS A 91 -4.81 6.90 -7.00
CA HIS A 91 -5.20 7.84 -8.05
C HIS A 91 -6.66 8.30 -7.88
N GLU A 92 -7.57 7.35 -7.65
CA GLU A 92 -9.01 7.65 -7.49
C GLU A 92 -9.34 8.33 -6.16
N SER A 93 -8.49 8.19 -5.13
CA SER A 93 -8.63 8.99 -3.91
C SER A 93 -8.45 10.50 -4.16
N GLY A 94 -7.86 10.89 -5.30
CA GLY A 94 -7.68 12.27 -5.70
C GLY A 94 -6.52 12.98 -5.00
N GLY A 95 -6.68 14.28 -4.76
CA GLY A 95 -5.66 15.11 -4.09
C GLY A 95 -4.29 15.04 -4.75
N ILE A 96 -3.23 14.88 -3.95
CA ILE A 96 -1.84 14.77 -4.44
C ILE A 96 -1.60 13.57 -5.36
N PHE A 97 -2.42 12.51 -5.25
CA PHE A 97 -2.29 11.26 -6.00
C PHE A 97 -3.01 11.28 -7.34
N SER A 98 -3.91 12.24 -7.59
CA SER A 98 -4.54 12.45 -8.91
C SER A 98 -3.53 12.67 -10.05
N LYS A 99 -2.28 13.02 -9.72
CA LYS A 99 -1.18 13.23 -10.66
C LYS A 99 -0.45 11.95 -11.04
N LEU A 100 -0.74 10.83 -10.37
CA LEU A 100 -0.21 9.54 -10.77
C LEU A 100 -0.69 9.24 -12.20
N GLU A 101 0.23 8.85 -13.07
CA GLU A 101 -0.08 8.45 -14.44
C GLU A 101 -0.26 6.93 -14.49
N GLU A 102 -1.23 6.44 -15.26
CA GLU A 102 -1.39 5.00 -15.54
C GLU A 102 -0.57 4.64 -16.80
N PRO A 103 0.72 4.29 -16.71
CA PRO A 103 1.42 3.73 -17.84
C PRO A 103 0.79 2.37 -18.19
N PHE A 104 0.74 2.10 -19.48
CA PHE A 104 0.30 0.82 -20.06
C PHE A 104 1.02 -0.41 -19.45
N TRP A 105 2.17 -0.21 -18.81
CA TRP A 105 3.01 -1.22 -18.15
C TRP A 105 3.15 -1.04 -16.64
N LEU A 106 2.16 -0.48 -15.92
CA LEU A 106 2.19 -0.36 -14.46
C LEU A 106 2.07 -1.73 -13.72
N ARG A 107 2.79 -2.75 -14.20
CA ARG A 107 2.99 -4.07 -13.58
C ARG A 107 4.17 -4.09 -12.62
N SER A 108 5.03 -3.06 -12.63
CA SER A 108 6.24 -3.03 -11.81
C SER A 108 6.07 -2.13 -10.57
N PRO A 109 6.32 -2.63 -9.36
CA PRO A 109 6.40 -1.82 -8.15
C PRO A 109 7.42 -0.66 -8.25
N TRP A 110 8.44 -0.77 -9.10
CA TRP A 110 9.48 0.25 -9.26
C TRP A 110 8.99 1.51 -9.96
N GLU A 111 8.08 1.39 -10.92
CA GLU A 111 7.52 2.57 -11.59
C GLU A 111 6.60 3.34 -10.64
N LEU A 112 5.76 2.63 -9.88
CA LEU A 112 4.93 3.24 -8.86
C LEU A 112 5.78 3.93 -7.77
N LYS A 113 6.84 3.27 -7.29
CA LYS A 113 7.80 3.87 -6.35
C LYS A 113 8.36 5.19 -6.88
N LYS A 114 8.79 5.22 -8.15
CA LYS A 114 9.32 6.43 -8.77
C LYS A 114 8.29 7.57 -8.80
N GLN A 115 7.07 7.29 -9.24
CA GLN A 115 6.00 8.31 -9.26
C GLN A 115 5.66 8.84 -7.86
N LEU A 116 5.63 7.97 -6.85
CA LEU A 116 5.41 8.40 -5.46
C LEU A 116 6.55 9.27 -4.95
N LEU A 117 7.80 8.92 -5.25
CA LEU A 117 8.96 9.76 -4.92
C LEU A 117 8.94 11.09 -5.65
N ASP A 118 8.46 11.16 -6.90
CA ASP A 118 8.30 12.42 -7.64
C ASP A 118 7.22 13.33 -7.04
N ILE A 119 6.18 12.75 -6.40
CA ILE A 119 5.19 13.51 -5.62
C ILE A 119 5.82 14.04 -4.32
N TYR A 120 6.60 13.20 -3.62
CA TYR A 120 7.21 13.55 -2.33
C TYR A 120 8.38 14.55 -2.48
N TYR A 121 9.20 14.39 -3.52
CA TYR A 121 10.35 15.23 -3.86
C TYR A 121 10.20 15.80 -5.27
N PRO A 122 9.29 16.78 -5.50
CA PRO A 122 9.06 17.31 -6.82
C PRO A 122 10.34 17.98 -7.37
N SER A 123 10.83 17.47 -8.49
CA SER A 123 12.04 17.93 -9.19
C SER A 123 11.99 19.40 -9.65
N ARG A 124 10.84 20.08 -9.50
CA ARG A 124 10.67 21.52 -9.67
C ARG A 124 10.06 22.16 -8.41
N GLY A 125 10.88 22.39 -7.38
CA GLY A 125 10.68 23.41 -6.33
C GLY A 125 9.27 23.56 -5.74
N GLY A 126 8.51 22.48 -5.63
CA GLY A 126 7.16 22.49 -5.08
C GLY A 126 7.20 22.42 -3.56
N VAL A 127 6.37 23.20 -2.89
CA VAL A 127 6.22 23.23 -1.44
C VAL A 127 6.05 21.81 -0.90
N ILE A 128 6.92 21.42 0.04
CA ILE A 128 6.80 20.21 0.84
C ILE A 128 5.45 20.28 1.56
N SER A 129 4.45 19.50 1.14
CA SER A 129 3.23 19.36 1.94
C SER A 129 3.58 18.52 3.17
N GLY A 130 3.69 19.17 4.33
CA GLY A 130 3.81 18.49 5.62
C GLY A 130 5.05 18.86 6.43
N ALA A 131 5.31 20.15 6.63
CA ALA A 131 6.09 20.60 7.77
C ALA A 131 5.12 21.22 8.79
N TYR A 132 4.72 20.43 9.80
CA TYR A 132 4.37 20.90 11.14
C TYR A 132 4.76 19.80 12.14
#